data_AF-A0A6J0KT52-F1
#
_entry.id   AF-A0A6J0KT52-F1
#
_cell.length_a   1.000
_cell.length_b   1.000
_cell.length_c   1.000
_cell.angle_alpha   90.00
_cell.angle_beta   90.00
_cell.angle_gamma   90.00
#
_symmetry.space_group_name_H-M   'P 1'
#
loop_
_entity.id
_entity.type
_entity.pdbx_description
1 polymer ?
#
loop_
_entity_poly.entity_id
_entity_poly.type
_entity_poly.pdbx_seq_one_letter_code
_entity_poly.pdbx_strand_id
1 'polypeptide(L)'
;MSSEQNNSTSFPPTEPKLCDNGCGFFGSPSNMNLCSKCYRSLRAEEDQTAVAKAAVKNSLKLPSCSLILTPEQKQPLETKPVSAVVTTEPSSSVPVATGQEEVEPSKPARTNRCFNCNKKVGVMGFKCKCGSTFCGSHRYPEKHECSFDFKEVGRDAISKANPVIKADKVERI
;
A
#
# COMPACT_ATOMS: atom_id res chain seq x y z
N MET A 1 -14.21 -21.33 -40.10
CA MET A 1 -14.74 -22.28 -39.11
C MET A 1 -13.85 -22.19 -37.88
N SER A 2 -14.40 -21.82 -36.74
CA SER A 2 -13.65 -21.74 -35.47
C SER A 2 -13.49 -23.14 -34.88
N SER A 3 -12.39 -23.40 -34.17
CA SER A 3 -12.13 -24.67 -33.47
C SER A 3 -11.75 -24.37 -32.02
N GLU A 4 -12.76 -24.05 -31.21
CA GLU A 4 -12.60 -23.79 -29.78
C GLU A 4 -12.39 -25.11 -29.03
N GLN A 5 -11.27 -25.25 -28.32
CA GLN A 5 -10.97 -26.41 -27.48
C GLN A 5 -10.94 -26.03 -26.00
N ASN A 6 -12.13 -25.96 -25.39
CA ASN A 6 -12.27 -25.86 -23.94
C ASN A 6 -12.11 -27.26 -23.31
N ASN A 7 -10.91 -27.59 -22.83
CA ASN A 7 -10.69 -28.78 -22.01
C ASN A 7 -11.20 -28.55 -20.56
N SER A 8 -12.49 -28.72 -20.36
CA SER A 8 -13.13 -28.69 -19.03
C SER A 8 -12.89 -30.00 -18.27
N THR A 9 -11.68 -30.21 -17.73
CA THR A 9 -11.37 -31.35 -16.86
C THR A 9 -11.97 -31.15 -15.45
N SER A 10 -13.13 -31.74 -15.18
CA SER A 10 -13.88 -31.61 -13.93
C SER A 10 -13.40 -32.56 -12.84
N PHE A 11 -12.34 -32.17 -12.12
CA PHE A 11 -12.02 -32.79 -10.83
C PHE A 11 -13.08 -32.41 -9.77
N PRO A 12 -13.53 -33.35 -8.90
CA PRO A 12 -14.47 -33.02 -7.83
C PRO A 12 -13.81 -32.06 -6.83
N PRO A 13 -14.49 -30.98 -6.40
CA PRO A 13 -13.91 -30.02 -5.47
C PRO A 13 -13.81 -30.64 -4.07
N THR A 14 -12.63 -31.13 -3.70
CA THR A 14 -12.29 -31.39 -2.30
C THR A 14 -12.54 -30.13 -1.48
N GLU A 15 -13.33 -30.25 -0.42
CA GLU A 15 -13.81 -29.12 0.39
C GLU A 15 -12.65 -28.18 0.81
N PRO A 16 -12.72 -26.86 0.53
CA PRO A 16 -11.62 -25.93 0.80
C PRO A 16 -11.28 -25.82 2.30
N LYS A 17 -10.28 -26.61 2.73
CA LYS A 17 -9.77 -26.56 4.10
C LYS A 17 -9.12 -25.22 4.41
N LEU A 18 -9.31 -24.74 5.64
CA LEU A 18 -8.59 -23.57 6.16
C LEU A 18 -7.12 -23.93 6.43
N CYS A 19 -6.27 -22.91 6.49
CA CYS A 19 -4.86 -23.04 6.83
C CYS A 19 -4.68 -23.61 8.26
N ASP A 20 -3.88 -24.67 8.39
CA ASP A 20 -3.63 -25.33 9.68
C ASP A 20 -3.05 -24.37 10.75
N ASN A 21 -2.36 -23.29 10.34
CA ASN A 21 -1.89 -22.21 11.22
C ASN A 21 -3.01 -21.20 11.63
N GLY A 22 -4.29 -21.54 11.44
CA GLY A 22 -5.44 -20.75 11.91
C GLY A 22 -5.66 -19.38 11.26
N CYS A 23 -4.90 -19.02 10.22
CA CYS A 23 -4.80 -17.64 9.73
C CYS A 23 -5.99 -17.11 8.90
N GLY A 24 -7.15 -17.76 8.92
CA GLY A 24 -8.37 -17.32 8.21
C GLY A 24 -8.29 -17.33 6.68
N PHE A 25 -7.36 -18.08 6.07
CA PHE A 25 -7.23 -18.25 4.61
C PHE A 25 -7.11 -19.74 4.27
N PHE A 26 -7.50 -20.13 3.06
CA PHE A 26 -7.50 -21.54 2.63
C PHE A 26 -6.09 -22.14 2.47
N GLY A 27 -5.95 -23.38 2.92
CA GLY A 27 -4.78 -24.23 2.71
C GLY A 27 -4.85 -24.97 1.37
N SER A 28 -3.70 -25.36 0.81
CA SER A 28 -3.66 -26.32 -0.30
C SER A 28 -2.87 -27.57 0.09
N PRO A 29 -3.30 -28.79 -0.29
CA PRO A 29 -2.56 -30.02 0.03
C PRO A 29 -1.11 -30.00 -0.43
N SER A 30 -0.83 -29.38 -1.59
CA SER A 30 0.52 -29.19 -2.14
C SER A 30 1.46 -28.38 -1.23
N ASN A 31 0.90 -27.56 -0.34
CA ASN A 31 1.63 -26.73 0.63
C ASN A 31 1.45 -27.25 2.07
N MET A 32 1.18 -28.55 2.25
CA MET A 32 0.85 -29.17 3.55
C MET A 32 -0.33 -28.49 4.27
N ASN A 33 -1.38 -28.12 3.53
CA ASN A 33 -2.52 -27.32 4.00
C ASN A 33 -2.18 -25.92 4.56
N LEU A 34 -0.96 -25.41 4.41
CA LEU A 34 -0.67 -24.02 4.76
C LEU A 34 -1.11 -23.07 3.64
N CYS A 35 -1.53 -21.86 4.01
CA CYS A 35 -1.75 -20.79 3.04
C CYS A 35 -0.43 -20.33 2.41
N SER A 36 -0.52 -19.64 1.28
CA SER A 36 0.65 -19.12 0.55
C SER A 36 1.54 -18.12 1.31
N LYS A 37 1.07 -17.59 2.45
CA LYS A 37 1.89 -16.79 3.40
C LYS A 37 2.58 -17.68 4.43
N CYS A 38 1.82 -18.46 5.21
CA CYS A 38 2.35 -19.34 6.25
C CYS A 38 3.34 -20.36 5.69
N TYR A 39 3.10 -20.89 4.47
CA TYR A 39 4.02 -21.79 3.80
C TYR A 39 5.37 -21.11 3.47
N ARG A 40 5.37 -19.82 3.09
CA ARG A 40 6.59 -19.05 2.87
C ARG A 40 7.35 -18.78 4.18
N SER A 41 6.62 -18.49 5.26
CA SER A 41 7.22 -18.38 6.61
C SER A 41 7.88 -19.70 7.02
N LEU A 42 7.19 -20.83 6.87
CA LEU A 42 7.72 -22.15 7.20
C LEU A 42 9.01 -22.47 6.42
N ARG A 43 9.04 -22.23 5.09
CA ARG A 43 10.27 -22.43 4.29
C ARG A 43 11.40 -21.49 4.73
N ALA A 44 11.10 -20.22 5.01
CA ALA A 44 12.10 -19.28 5.51
C ALA A 44 12.65 -19.67 6.91
N GLU A 45 11.84 -20.29 7.76
CA GLU A 45 12.28 -20.84 9.05
C GLU A 45 13.09 -22.12 8.88
N GLU A 46 12.66 -23.06 8.01
CA GLU A 46 13.44 -24.25 7.65
C GLU A 46 14.84 -23.87 7.15
N ASP A 47 14.93 -22.94 6.19
CA ASP A 47 16.18 -22.39 5.65
C ASP A 47 17.07 -21.78 6.75
N GLN A 48 16.49 -20.99 7.65
CA GLN A 48 17.21 -20.43 8.81
C GLN A 48 17.73 -21.54 9.74
N THR A 49 16.94 -22.58 10.05
CA THR A 49 17.47 -23.70 10.84
C THR A 49 18.53 -24.49 10.07
N ALA A 50 18.44 -24.60 8.75
CA ALA A 50 19.43 -25.28 7.92
C ALA A 50 20.76 -24.52 7.93
N VAL A 51 20.74 -23.19 7.79
CA VAL A 51 21.93 -22.32 7.91
C VAL A 51 22.52 -22.39 9.31
N ALA A 52 21.70 -22.33 10.37
CA ALA A 52 22.17 -22.46 11.75
C ALA A 52 22.82 -23.84 12.02
N LYS A 53 22.18 -24.94 11.58
CA LYS A 53 22.72 -26.31 11.66
C LYS A 53 24.01 -26.45 10.84
N ALA A 54 24.10 -25.81 9.67
CA ALA A 54 25.30 -25.80 8.84
C ALA A 54 26.45 -25.04 9.50
N ALA A 55 26.19 -23.88 10.10
CA ALA A 55 27.19 -23.09 10.85
C ALA A 55 27.77 -23.91 12.02
N VAL A 56 26.90 -24.49 12.87
CA VAL A 56 27.32 -25.36 13.99
C VAL A 56 28.12 -26.56 13.48
N LYS A 57 27.68 -27.21 12.39
CA LYS A 57 28.40 -28.35 11.79
C LYS A 57 29.77 -27.95 11.21
N ASN A 58 29.93 -26.72 10.71
CA ASN A 58 31.20 -26.24 10.18
C ASN A 58 32.22 -25.95 11.32
N SER A 59 31.74 -25.52 12.48
CA SER A 59 32.55 -25.32 13.70
C SER A 59 33.04 -26.61 14.37
N LEU A 60 32.54 -27.79 13.97
CA LEU A 60 32.87 -29.08 14.58
C LEU A 60 33.94 -29.91 13.82
N LYS A 61 34.70 -29.28 12.92
CA LYS A 61 35.84 -29.90 12.21
C LYS A 61 37.19 -29.63 12.89
N LEU A 62 37.42 -30.21 14.08
CA LEU A 62 38.71 -30.71 14.61
C LEU A 62 38.43 -31.37 15.99
N PRO A 63 39.30 -32.29 16.49
CA PRO A 63 38.87 -33.31 17.44
C PRO A 63 38.95 -32.92 18.93
N SER A 64 38.00 -33.49 19.69
CA SER A 64 38.12 -33.90 21.10
C SER A 64 38.77 -32.92 22.11
N CYS A 65 37.92 -32.22 22.88
CA CYS A 65 38.11 -32.20 24.33
C CYS A 65 36.78 -32.05 25.09
N SER A 66 36.61 -32.92 26.08
CA SER A 66 35.37 -33.20 26.82
C SER A 66 35.01 -32.17 27.90
N LEU A 67 33.70 -32.10 28.25
CA LEU A 67 33.13 -31.55 29.50
C LEU A 67 33.16 -30.00 29.64
N ILE A 68 32.24 -29.30 30.34
CA ILE A 68 31.03 -29.71 31.10
C ILE A 68 29.93 -28.61 31.07
N LEU A 69 28.77 -28.90 31.70
CA LEU A 69 27.62 -28.02 31.99
C LEU A 69 28.00 -26.71 32.74
N THR A 70 27.20 -25.65 32.97
CA THR A 70 25.73 -25.48 33.21
C THR A 70 25.36 -23.95 33.07
N PRO A 71 24.11 -23.45 33.31
CA PRO A 71 23.68 -22.06 33.00
C PRO A 71 23.76 -21.06 34.19
N GLU A 72 22.94 -19.97 34.14
CA GLU A 72 22.72 -18.90 35.16
C GLU A 72 23.78 -17.77 35.27
N GLN A 73 23.50 -16.51 35.67
CA GLN A 73 22.23 -15.76 35.91
C GLN A 73 22.44 -14.22 35.75
N LYS A 74 21.32 -13.47 35.74
CA LYS A 74 21.12 -12.09 36.26
C LYS A 74 21.62 -10.80 35.53
N GLN A 75 20.63 -9.92 35.32
CA GLN A 75 20.71 -8.43 35.34
C GLN A 75 20.84 -7.92 36.81
N PRO A 76 20.76 -6.61 37.18
CA PRO A 76 20.59 -5.37 36.37
C PRO A 76 21.47 -4.16 36.79
N LEU A 77 21.34 -3.03 36.08
CA LEU A 77 21.13 -1.71 36.72
C LEU A 77 20.46 -0.70 35.76
N GLU A 78 19.70 0.25 36.31
CA GLU A 78 19.09 1.38 35.58
C GLU A 78 20.01 2.62 35.53
N THR A 79 19.75 3.55 34.59
CA THR A 79 19.67 4.98 34.93
C THR A 79 18.93 5.84 33.90
N LYS A 80 18.16 6.81 34.40
CA LYS A 80 17.57 8.03 33.79
C LYS A 80 17.82 9.18 34.81
N PRO A 81 17.45 10.48 34.60
CA PRO A 81 16.83 11.18 33.46
C PRO A 81 17.86 12.18 32.83
N VAL A 82 17.64 13.42 32.34
CA VAL A 82 16.54 14.43 32.30
C VAL A 82 16.74 15.41 31.12
N SER A 83 15.66 16.06 30.66
CA SER A 83 15.62 17.44 30.08
C SER A 83 16.37 17.73 28.75
N ALA A 84 16.06 18.77 27.96
CA ALA A 84 14.90 19.67 27.94
C ALA A 84 14.66 20.30 26.53
N VAL A 85 13.53 21.01 26.42
CA VAL A 85 13.01 21.83 25.30
C VAL A 85 13.96 22.95 24.82
N VAL A 86 13.95 23.28 23.52
CA VAL A 86 13.83 24.67 22.97
C VAL A 86 13.61 24.68 21.45
N THR A 87 12.89 25.71 20.97
CA THR A 87 12.43 25.96 19.59
C THR A 87 13.46 26.73 18.73
N THR A 88 13.41 26.61 17.40
CA THR A 88 13.64 27.75 16.47
C THR A 88 13.07 27.48 15.06
N GLU A 89 12.97 28.53 14.25
CA GLU A 89 12.18 28.64 13.00
C GLU A 89 13.07 28.63 11.72
N PRO A 90 12.50 28.58 10.49
CA PRO A 90 13.23 28.14 9.28
C PRO A 90 13.88 29.26 8.47
N SER A 91 14.78 28.91 7.53
CA SER A 91 15.16 29.81 6.42
C SER A 91 15.61 29.11 5.13
N SER A 92 15.02 29.58 4.02
CA SER A 92 15.55 29.77 2.66
C SER A 92 16.70 28.90 2.10
N SER A 93 16.48 28.33 0.92
CA SER A 93 17.43 28.43 -0.20
C SER A 93 16.73 28.23 -1.56
N VAL A 94 17.19 28.96 -2.59
CA VAL A 94 16.68 28.91 -3.97
C VAL A 94 17.61 28.12 -4.90
N PRO A 95 17.11 27.61 -6.03
CA PRO A 95 17.51 28.17 -7.32
C PRO A 95 16.28 28.52 -8.19
N VAL A 96 16.19 29.69 -8.83
CA VAL A 96 17.03 30.20 -9.95
C VAL A 96 16.90 29.33 -11.20
N ALA A 97 16.41 29.93 -12.29
CA ALA A 97 16.12 29.29 -13.57
C ALA A 97 17.02 29.83 -14.70
N THR A 98 17.23 29.04 -15.76
CA THR A 98 17.59 29.44 -17.14
C THR A 98 17.51 28.21 -18.05
N GLY A 99 17.05 28.38 -19.30
CA GLY A 99 17.19 27.37 -20.37
C GLY A 99 15.87 26.91 -21.02
N GLN A 100 15.72 27.22 -22.31
CA GLN A 100 14.77 26.60 -23.26
C GLN A 100 15.53 25.45 -24.00
N GLU A 101 14.98 24.58 -24.85
CA GLU A 101 13.89 24.68 -25.85
C GLU A 101 13.40 23.25 -26.28
N GLU A 102 12.33 23.18 -27.09
CA GLU A 102 11.88 22.07 -27.97
C GLU A 102 11.70 20.59 -27.51
N VAL A 103 10.42 20.22 -27.42
CA VAL A 103 9.72 19.00 -27.93
C VAL A 103 10.37 17.60 -27.83
N GLU A 104 9.77 16.74 -26.99
CA GLU A 104 9.40 15.34 -27.31
C GLU A 104 8.33 14.85 -26.30
N PRO A 105 7.24 14.15 -26.68
CA PRO A 105 6.12 13.80 -25.79
C PRO A 105 6.41 12.59 -24.89
N SER A 106 7.40 12.73 -24.00
CA SER A 106 7.75 11.70 -23.01
C SER A 106 6.58 11.43 -22.04
N LYS A 107 6.19 10.15 -21.94
CA LYS A 107 5.00 9.70 -21.18
C LYS A 107 5.14 10.10 -19.69
N PRO A 108 4.20 10.85 -19.08
CA PRO A 108 4.36 11.39 -17.73
C PRO A 108 4.32 10.30 -16.65
N ALA A 109 5.50 9.75 -16.30
CA ALA A 109 5.72 8.60 -15.42
C ALA A 109 5.43 8.85 -13.92
N ARG A 110 4.48 9.74 -13.58
CA ARG A 110 4.15 10.17 -12.21
C ARG A 110 2.71 9.85 -11.78
N THR A 111 1.78 9.61 -12.72
CA THR A 111 0.30 9.63 -12.54
C THR A 111 -0.29 8.60 -11.56
N ASN A 112 0.51 7.72 -10.98
CA ASN A 112 0.09 6.60 -10.13
C ASN A 112 0.45 6.78 -8.64
N ARG A 113 0.64 8.03 -8.17
CA ARG A 113 0.86 8.40 -6.77
C ARG A 113 -0.16 9.44 -6.30
N CYS A 114 -0.48 9.43 -5.01
CA CYS A 114 -1.32 10.42 -4.35
C CYS A 114 -0.59 11.76 -4.20
N PHE A 115 -1.15 12.86 -4.70
CA PHE A 115 -0.52 14.19 -4.61
C PHE A 115 -0.23 14.60 -3.14
N ASN A 116 -1.19 14.43 -2.23
CA ASN A 116 -1.06 14.88 -0.83
C ASN A 116 -0.09 14.07 0.07
N CYS A 117 0.32 12.86 -0.34
CA CYS A 117 1.15 11.99 0.53
C CYS A 117 2.10 11.03 -0.19
N ASN A 118 2.25 11.19 -1.51
CA ASN A 118 3.09 10.41 -2.42
C ASN A 118 2.90 8.86 -2.42
N LYS A 119 1.96 8.33 -1.62
CA LYS A 119 1.59 6.90 -1.60
C LYS A 119 1.20 6.42 -3.00
N LYS A 120 1.76 5.30 -3.44
CA LYS A 120 1.44 4.68 -4.74
C LYS A 120 -0.02 4.20 -4.72
N VAL A 121 -0.83 4.70 -5.66
CA VAL A 121 -2.26 4.36 -5.78
C VAL A 121 -2.55 3.39 -6.92
N GLY A 122 -1.68 3.33 -7.92
CA GLY A 122 -1.89 2.50 -9.11
C GLY A 122 -3.20 2.84 -9.83
N VAL A 123 -3.83 1.82 -10.41
CA VAL A 123 -5.11 1.92 -11.13
C VAL A 123 -6.26 2.39 -10.22
N MET A 124 -6.16 2.22 -8.90
CA MET A 124 -7.17 2.63 -7.91
C MET A 124 -7.02 4.10 -7.45
N GLY A 125 -6.32 4.94 -8.22
CA GLY A 125 -6.17 6.36 -7.95
C GLY A 125 -7.44 7.17 -8.25
N PHE A 126 -7.95 7.90 -7.26
CA PHE A 126 -9.08 8.80 -7.46
C PHE A 126 -8.60 10.13 -8.03
N LYS A 127 -9.09 10.52 -9.22
CA LYS A 127 -8.85 11.84 -9.79
C LYS A 127 -9.81 12.86 -9.19
N CYS A 128 -9.30 14.00 -8.71
CA CYS A 128 -10.12 15.13 -8.27
C CYS A 128 -10.35 16.12 -9.43
N LYS A 129 -11.30 17.05 -9.26
CA LYS A 129 -11.58 18.10 -10.27
C LYS A 129 -10.42 19.08 -10.47
N CYS A 130 -9.52 19.23 -9.50
CA CYS A 130 -8.25 19.94 -9.65
C CYS A 130 -7.17 19.19 -10.48
N GLY A 131 -7.51 18.07 -11.13
CA GLY A 131 -6.61 17.29 -11.99
C GLY A 131 -5.67 16.32 -11.24
N SER A 132 -5.33 16.62 -9.98
CA SER A 132 -4.50 15.75 -9.14
C SER A 132 -5.18 14.40 -8.81
N THR A 133 -4.34 13.37 -8.61
CA THR A 133 -4.77 12.01 -8.26
C THR A 133 -4.46 11.70 -6.80
N PHE A 134 -5.34 10.99 -6.11
CA PHE A 134 -5.32 10.78 -4.66
C PHE A 134 -5.61 9.34 -4.23
N CYS A 135 -5.14 8.96 -3.03
CA CYS A 135 -5.52 7.71 -2.38
C CYS A 135 -6.87 7.85 -1.65
N GLY A 136 -7.48 6.73 -1.23
CA GLY A 136 -8.81 6.74 -0.58
C GLY A 136 -8.95 7.72 0.59
N SER A 137 -7.90 7.90 1.41
CA SER A 137 -7.89 8.85 2.54
C SER A 137 -7.82 10.33 2.13
N HIS A 138 -7.39 10.65 0.91
CA HIS A 138 -7.24 12.02 0.39
C HIS A 138 -8.18 12.29 -0.80
N ARG A 139 -9.14 11.39 -1.07
CA ARG A 139 -10.10 11.49 -2.18
C ARG A 139 -10.98 12.74 -2.09
N TYR A 140 -11.31 13.18 -0.89
CA TYR A 140 -12.28 14.24 -0.64
C TYR A 140 -11.61 15.64 -0.59
N PRO A 141 -12.28 16.73 -1.01
CA PRO A 141 -11.68 18.05 -1.13
C PRO A 141 -11.04 18.60 0.16
N GLU A 142 -11.65 18.33 1.31
CA GLU A 142 -11.20 18.75 2.64
C GLU A 142 -10.00 17.93 3.17
N LYS A 143 -9.54 16.93 2.42
CA LYS A 143 -8.36 16.10 2.75
C LYS A 143 -7.13 16.42 1.89
N HIS A 144 -7.24 17.39 0.99
CA HIS A 144 -6.12 17.87 0.16
C HIS A 144 -6.25 19.36 -0.20
N GLU A 145 -7.03 20.12 0.57
CA GLU A 145 -7.24 21.57 0.42
C GLU A 145 -7.49 21.98 -1.04
N CYS A 146 -8.50 21.37 -1.65
CA CYS A 146 -8.75 21.48 -3.08
C CYS A 146 -9.03 22.93 -3.52
N SER A 147 -8.15 23.49 -4.35
CA SER A 147 -8.25 24.85 -4.92
C SER A 147 -9.33 25.01 -6.01
N PHE A 148 -10.15 24.00 -6.26
CA PHE A 148 -11.22 24.02 -7.27
C PHE A 148 -12.53 24.52 -6.65
N ASP A 149 -13.18 25.56 -7.20
CA ASP A 149 -14.47 26.01 -6.67
C ASP A 149 -15.63 25.08 -7.09
N PHE A 150 -16.01 24.20 -6.16
CA PHE A 150 -17.19 23.35 -6.29
C PHE A 150 -18.52 24.13 -6.18
N LYS A 151 -18.54 25.36 -5.62
CA LYS A 151 -19.74 26.19 -5.42
C LYS A 151 -20.14 26.94 -6.69
N GLU A 152 -19.19 27.49 -7.44
CA GLU A 152 -19.45 28.06 -8.77
C GLU A 152 -19.97 26.98 -9.74
N VAL A 153 -19.20 25.92 -9.95
CA VAL A 153 -19.59 24.80 -10.83
C VAL A 153 -20.89 24.11 -10.36
N GLY A 154 -21.18 24.12 -9.06
CA GLY A 154 -22.46 23.66 -8.51
C GLY A 154 -23.63 24.59 -8.87
N ARG A 155 -23.46 25.92 -8.71
CA ARG A 155 -24.46 26.92 -9.11
C ARG A 155 -24.76 26.87 -10.60
N ASP A 156 -23.74 26.71 -11.44
CA ASP A 156 -23.90 26.67 -12.90
C ASP A 156 -24.58 25.39 -13.38
N ALA A 157 -24.31 24.26 -12.73
CA ALA A 157 -25.04 23.02 -12.99
C ALA A 157 -26.53 23.14 -12.60
N ILE A 158 -26.84 23.80 -11.48
CA ILE A 158 -28.21 24.02 -11.01
C ILE A 158 -28.94 25.05 -11.89
N SER A 159 -28.31 26.18 -12.22
CA SER A 159 -28.93 27.23 -13.05
C SER A 159 -29.26 26.72 -14.46
N LYS A 160 -28.43 25.84 -15.01
CA LYS A 160 -28.66 25.15 -16.29
C LYS A 160 -29.68 24.01 -16.23
N ALA A 161 -29.89 23.41 -15.05
CA ALA A 161 -30.87 22.34 -14.85
C ALA A 161 -32.27 22.84 -14.45
N ASN A 162 -32.37 24.05 -13.87
CA ASN A 162 -33.64 24.63 -13.46
C ASN A 162 -34.54 24.92 -14.67
N PRO A 163 -35.76 24.34 -14.74
CA PRO A 163 -36.69 24.64 -15.83
C PRO A 163 -37.18 26.08 -15.74
N VAL A 164 -37.27 26.77 -16.88
CA VAL A 164 -37.64 28.19 -16.92
C VAL A 164 -39.15 28.34 -16.80
N ILE A 165 -39.63 28.59 -15.57
CA ILE A 165 -41.04 28.84 -15.28
C ILE A 165 -41.43 30.22 -15.84
N LYS A 166 -42.03 30.23 -17.04
CA LYS A 166 -42.78 31.36 -17.58
C LYS A 166 -44.26 31.06 -17.41
N ALA A 167 -44.96 31.93 -16.68
CA ALA A 167 -46.42 31.98 -16.71
C ALA A 167 -46.84 33.01 -17.76
N ASP A 168 -47.87 32.69 -18.54
CA ASP A 168 -48.45 33.65 -19.48
C ASP A 168 -49.14 34.79 -18.73
N LYS A 169 -49.05 35.99 -19.31
CA LYS A 169 -49.60 37.20 -18.71
C LYS A 169 -51.13 37.18 -18.80
N VAL A 170 -51.79 36.82 -17.72
CA VAL A 170 -53.26 36.78 -17.60
C VAL A 170 -53.87 38.09 -18.09
N GLU A 171 -54.72 38.01 -19.11
CA GLU A 171 -55.47 39.15 -19.62
C GLU A 171 -56.62 39.50 -18.65
N ARG A 172 -56.91 40.79 -18.51
CA ARG A 172 -57.89 41.28 -17.54
C ARG A 172 -59.29 41.29 -18.19
N ILE A 173 -60.14 40.41 -17.69
CA ILE A 173 -61.60 40.40 -17.88
C ILE A 173 -62.21 41.61 -17.17
#